data_AF-A0A9P5NV97-F1
#
_entry.id   AF-A0A9P5NV97-F1
#
_cell.length_a   1.000
_cell.length_b   1.000
_cell.length_c   1.000
_cell.angle_alpha   90.00
_cell.angle_beta   90.00
_cell.angle_gamma   90.00
#
_symmetry.space_group_name_H-M   'P 1'
#
loop_
_entity.id
_entity.type
_entity.pdbx_description
1 polymer ?
#
loop_
_entity_poly.entity_id
_entity_poly.type
_entity_poly.pdbx_seq_one_letter_code
_entity_poly.pdbx_strand_id
1 'polypeptide(L)'
;MNPRKRERSPDEQVPSTEQFEEPLVDPPEGRYISHPATHPLDVDLNMRLPYLEKNPLHTNSTATRKPQFYDRHIAEDLRLKKVAFVDKTFFEILSKICDQYIRQLSGYRQSKNILSSYCGITLPSQNNIFDEVSLVAYCRVLNMHFSRIASALLFRTKWIPILDVSTEAEEVASADAAADSYLFTRWSFRRFLSSEDKPGFDLVRKYDLQIPINWEYKNLGFGPEIFSALRTQGGDFHWITCQERSGRHDATSRCRNQNHRTEGRLIVTGRPTGPDALSTVKIINSSTVSNVPDDEDRSSKRLRKDKDSAAERKVQFILQQAWTSAVVRDASFIIISTGNEECIAIRHRETQRLLISPPIRPSDKTGYAYVKVCVGLFIVAYQDAVNRARQLECDRLSPYAQVLLRLRIDNRPALPNASASGLFEKYPVSSKILPLESYFLQLLTQSHHIDLRLHGRELATTQYNRNTWTFARHGSRDMTANSSAHTNGDIVFLDIDRLFKNTSRVWKVYFGVTTVADNRTEYFPKPLVLKLARDADEVADLKAEYEWYGRLNDAGATSISKCYGMFLVE
;
A
#
# COMPACT_ATOMS: atom_id res chain seq x y z
N MET A 1 -45.60 13.43 -22.15
CA MET A 1 -45.23 14.87 -22.05
C MET A 1 -44.16 15.14 -23.09
N ASN A 2 -44.51 15.90 -24.14
CA ASN A 2 -43.61 16.28 -25.24
C ASN A 2 -42.63 17.40 -24.80
N PRO A 3 -41.33 17.34 -25.15
CA PRO A 3 -40.44 18.47 -24.96
C PRO A 3 -40.54 19.43 -26.16
N ARG A 4 -40.78 20.70 -25.86
CA ARG A 4 -40.84 21.82 -26.80
C ARG A 4 -39.45 22.10 -27.40
N LYS A 5 -39.38 22.12 -28.74
CA LYS A 5 -38.28 22.72 -29.51
C LYS A 5 -38.27 24.24 -29.29
N ARG A 6 -37.11 24.81 -28.97
CA ARG A 6 -36.85 26.25 -29.00
C ARG A 6 -36.10 26.58 -30.30
N GLU A 7 -36.72 27.41 -31.12
CA GLU A 7 -36.14 28.03 -32.30
C GLU A 7 -35.08 29.06 -31.88
N ARG A 8 -33.98 29.13 -32.64
CA ARG A 8 -32.94 30.16 -32.53
C ARG A 8 -33.15 31.17 -33.66
N SER A 9 -33.18 32.45 -33.29
CA SER A 9 -33.08 33.58 -34.22
C SER A 9 -31.63 33.75 -34.72
N PRO A 10 -31.42 34.10 -36.00
CA PRO A 10 -30.14 34.60 -36.50
C PRO A 10 -30.15 36.14 -36.46
N ASP A 11 -29.06 36.74 -36.01
CA ASP A 11 -28.49 38.00 -36.53
C ASP A 11 -27.46 38.52 -35.53
N GLU A 12 -26.18 38.34 -35.85
CA GLU A 12 -25.13 39.18 -35.28
C GLU A 12 -24.06 39.42 -36.36
N GLN A 13 -23.96 40.69 -36.74
CA GLN A 13 -23.11 41.21 -37.80
C GLN A 13 -21.64 41.20 -37.36
N VAL A 14 -20.78 40.74 -38.26
CA VAL A 14 -19.32 40.74 -38.13
C VAL A 14 -18.77 42.12 -38.51
N PRO A 15 -17.92 42.79 -37.70
CA PRO A 15 -17.22 43.99 -38.13
C PRO A 15 -15.99 43.64 -38.98
N SER A 16 -15.83 44.41 -40.05
CA SER A 16 -14.72 44.38 -41.01
C SER A 16 -13.37 44.71 -40.37
N THR A 17 -12.38 43.85 -40.58
CA THR A 17 -10.98 44.04 -40.21
C THR A 17 -10.29 44.96 -41.22
N GLU A 18 -9.84 46.13 -40.77
CA GLU A 18 -8.94 47.02 -41.50
C GLU A 18 -7.54 46.39 -41.64
N GLN A 19 -7.05 46.33 -42.88
CA GLN A 19 -5.71 45.88 -43.22
C GLN A 19 -4.74 47.07 -43.08
N PHE A 20 -3.77 46.96 -42.18
CA PHE A 20 -2.57 47.80 -42.18
C PHE A 20 -1.47 47.06 -42.95
N GLU A 21 -1.08 47.59 -44.11
CA GLU A 21 0.14 47.21 -44.82
C GLU A 21 1.34 47.90 -44.14
N GLU A 22 2.20 47.11 -43.50
CA GLU A 22 3.56 47.55 -43.11
C GLU A 22 4.56 47.25 -44.24
N PRO A 23 5.57 48.11 -44.47
CA PRO A 23 6.55 47.89 -45.53
C PRO A 23 7.55 46.79 -45.17
N LEU A 24 7.77 45.85 -46.10
CA LEU A 24 8.87 44.89 -46.04
C LEU A 24 10.22 45.64 -46.04
N VAL A 25 10.99 45.46 -44.98
CA VAL A 25 12.42 45.77 -44.92
C VAL A 25 13.18 44.46 -45.08
N ASP A 26 14.00 44.36 -46.13
CA ASP A 26 14.84 43.19 -46.37
C ASP A 26 15.88 43.03 -45.24
N PRO A 27 15.99 41.84 -44.61
CA PRO A 27 16.99 41.61 -43.59
C PRO A 27 18.38 41.42 -44.22
N PRO A 28 19.45 41.88 -43.54
CA PRO A 28 20.81 41.75 -44.04
C PRO A 28 21.23 40.29 -44.11
N GLU A 29 21.95 39.93 -45.18
CA GLU A 29 22.54 38.60 -45.43
C GLU A 29 23.57 38.22 -44.34
N GLY A 30 23.06 37.75 -43.21
CA GLY A 30 23.84 37.10 -42.17
C GLY A 30 24.01 35.62 -42.49
N ARG A 31 25.26 35.15 -42.58
CA ARG A 31 25.59 33.73 -42.67
C ARG A 31 24.92 32.96 -41.52
N TYR A 32 23.85 32.23 -41.84
CA TYR A 32 23.23 31.27 -40.92
C TYR A 32 24.22 30.15 -40.64
N ILE A 33 24.80 30.17 -39.45
CA ILE A 33 25.43 28.98 -38.87
C ILE A 33 24.29 28.00 -38.65
N SER A 34 24.17 26.99 -39.52
CA SER A 34 23.18 25.94 -39.36
C SER A 34 23.43 25.22 -38.03
N HIS A 35 22.60 25.51 -37.04
CA HIS A 35 22.60 24.71 -35.81
C HIS A 35 22.34 23.25 -36.21
N PRO A 36 23.16 22.29 -35.75
CA PRO A 36 22.97 20.90 -36.07
C PRO A 36 21.54 20.50 -35.68
N ALA A 37 20.82 19.87 -36.60
CA ALA A 37 19.44 19.48 -36.38
C ALA A 37 19.32 18.69 -35.07
N THR A 38 18.60 19.25 -34.09
CA THR A 38 18.38 18.62 -32.79
C THR A 38 17.72 17.27 -33.00
N HIS A 39 18.29 16.20 -32.43
CA HIS A 39 17.77 14.86 -32.61
C HIS A 39 16.33 14.77 -32.05
N PRO A 40 15.37 14.07 -32.70
CA PRO A 40 13.97 14.05 -32.24
C PRO A 40 13.82 13.55 -30.79
N LEU A 41 14.68 12.63 -30.34
CA LEU A 41 14.72 12.19 -28.94
C LEU A 41 14.99 13.35 -27.97
N ASP A 42 15.93 14.26 -28.30
CA ASP A 42 16.24 15.39 -27.43
C ASP A 42 15.07 16.38 -27.39
N VAL A 43 14.33 16.53 -28.49
CA VAL A 43 13.10 17.33 -28.53
C VAL A 43 12.06 16.75 -27.57
N ASP A 44 11.80 15.44 -27.65
CA ASP A 44 10.80 14.78 -26.82
C ASP A 44 11.16 14.71 -25.34
N LEU A 45 12.44 14.50 -25.02
CA LEU A 45 12.91 14.49 -23.63
C LEU A 45 12.80 15.87 -22.96
N ASN A 46 12.87 16.94 -23.75
CA ASN A 46 12.69 18.31 -23.28
C ASN A 46 11.28 18.85 -23.58
N MET A 47 10.37 17.99 -24.09
CA MET A 47 9.00 18.39 -24.41
C MET A 47 8.26 18.76 -23.14
N ARG A 48 7.43 19.80 -23.26
CA ARG A 48 6.46 20.19 -22.24
C ARG A 48 5.14 19.52 -22.54
N LEU A 49 4.53 18.94 -21.53
CA LEU A 49 3.20 18.38 -21.70
C LEU A 49 2.17 19.50 -21.65
N PRO A 50 1.11 19.43 -22.46
CA PRO A 50 0.06 20.43 -22.43
C PRO A 50 -0.70 20.34 -21.09
N TYR A 51 -1.13 21.49 -20.58
CA TYR A 51 -1.97 21.55 -19.38
C TYR A 51 -3.32 20.87 -19.69
N LEU A 52 -3.80 20.02 -18.78
CA LEU A 52 -5.07 19.32 -18.91
C LEU A 52 -6.19 20.19 -18.34
N GLU A 53 -7.03 20.75 -19.21
CA GLU A 53 -8.21 21.49 -18.78
C GLU A 53 -9.29 20.53 -18.26
N LYS A 54 -9.96 20.94 -17.18
CA LYS A 54 -11.08 20.18 -16.65
C LYS A 54 -12.28 20.37 -17.57
N ASN A 55 -12.76 19.29 -18.17
CA ASN A 55 -13.97 19.31 -18.98
C ASN A 55 -15.16 19.89 -18.14
N PRO A 56 -15.98 20.80 -18.68
CA PRO A 56 -17.15 21.33 -17.97
C PRO A 56 -18.14 20.25 -17.50
N LEU A 57 -18.21 19.12 -18.19
CA LEU A 57 -19.03 17.96 -17.86
C LEU A 57 -18.32 16.98 -16.91
N HIS A 58 -17.13 17.33 -16.42
CA HIS A 58 -16.33 16.43 -15.59
C HIS A 58 -17.05 16.14 -14.28
N THR A 59 -17.39 14.87 -14.08
CA THR A 59 -17.99 14.43 -12.82
C THR A 59 -16.91 14.42 -11.73
N ASN A 60 -17.13 15.14 -10.63
CA ASN A 60 -16.21 15.02 -9.50
C ASN A 60 -16.31 13.60 -8.95
N SER A 61 -15.17 12.95 -8.72
CA SER A 61 -15.16 11.71 -7.94
C SER A 61 -15.82 12.00 -6.59
N THR A 62 -16.93 11.31 -6.30
CA THR A 62 -17.81 11.66 -5.19
C THR A 62 -17.17 11.39 -3.83
N ALA A 63 -16.17 10.49 -3.77
CA ALA A 63 -15.35 10.27 -2.59
C ALA A 63 -14.10 9.43 -2.89
N THR A 64 -12.97 9.79 -2.26
CA THR A 64 -11.87 8.83 -2.04
C THR A 64 -12.39 7.65 -1.23
N ARG A 65 -12.21 6.42 -1.72
CA ARG A 65 -12.63 5.23 -0.97
C ARG A 65 -11.96 5.23 0.40
N LYS A 66 -12.68 4.77 1.44
CA LYS A 66 -12.05 4.50 2.74
C LYS A 66 -11.12 3.28 2.61
N PRO A 67 -10.09 3.14 3.48
CA PRO A 67 -9.32 1.91 3.55
C PRO A 67 -10.26 0.71 3.68
N GLN A 68 -10.05 -0.31 2.86
CA GLN A 68 -10.84 -1.54 2.79
C GLN A 68 -10.21 -2.62 3.67
N PHE A 69 -10.77 -3.84 3.63
CA PHE A 69 -10.26 -4.99 4.37
C PHE A 69 -8.74 -5.13 4.25
N TYR A 70 -8.23 -5.19 3.01
CA TYR A 70 -6.83 -5.48 2.75
C TYR A 70 -5.89 -4.38 3.28
N ASP A 71 -6.28 -3.11 3.11
CA ASP A 71 -5.52 -1.95 3.60
C ASP A 71 -5.45 -1.91 5.14
N ARG A 72 -6.49 -2.42 5.80
CA ARG A 72 -6.64 -2.35 7.26
C ARG A 72 -5.99 -3.52 7.99
N HIS A 73 -5.72 -4.59 7.27
CA HIS A 73 -5.24 -5.87 7.80
C HIS A 73 -3.79 -6.15 7.46
N ILE A 74 -3.07 -5.19 6.86
CA ILE A 74 -1.65 -5.34 6.57
C ILE A 74 -0.87 -5.68 7.86
N ALA A 75 0.09 -6.60 7.73
CA ALA A 75 1.01 -6.98 8.81
C ALA A 75 1.63 -5.74 9.45
N GLU A 76 1.77 -5.73 10.78
CA GLU A 76 2.22 -4.53 11.49
C GLU A 76 3.60 -4.05 11.05
N ASP A 77 4.52 -4.97 10.79
CA ASP A 77 5.87 -4.72 10.29
C ASP A 77 5.89 -4.22 8.83
N LEU A 78 4.76 -4.30 8.12
CA LEU A 78 4.59 -3.80 6.75
C LEU A 78 3.78 -2.51 6.68
N ARG A 79 3.33 -1.95 7.81
CA ARG A 79 2.55 -0.70 7.85
C ARG A 79 3.47 0.49 7.69
N LEU A 80 3.03 1.49 6.91
CA LEU A 80 3.67 2.80 6.88
C LEU A 80 3.71 3.38 8.30
N LYS A 81 4.91 3.68 8.79
CA LYS A 81 5.15 4.26 10.12
C LYS A 81 5.42 5.75 10.07
N LYS A 82 6.09 6.23 9.01
CA LYS A 82 6.53 7.63 8.91
C LYS A 82 6.46 8.15 7.48
N VAL A 83 5.98 9.37 7.31
CA VAL A 83 6.07 10.12 6.05
C VAL A 83 7.17 11.18 6.19
N ALA A 84 8.04 11.24 5.19
CA ALA A 84 9.08 12.25 5.08
C ALA A 84 9.01 12.89 3.69
N PHE A 85 9.61 14.06 3.53
CA PHE A 85 9.67 14.74 2.25
C PHE A 85 11.11 14.85 1.79
N VAL A 86 11.32 14.61 0.49
CA VAL A 86 12.60 14.90 -0.17
C VAL A 86 12.53 16.27 -0.83
N ASP A 87 13.70 16.84 -1.09
CA ASP A 87 13.80 18.12 -1.78
C ASP A 87 13.64 17.97 -3.31
N LYS A 88 13.76 19.09 -4.02
CA LYS A 88 13.69 19.12 -5.50
C LYS A 88 14.93 18.52 -6.17
N THR A 89 16.06 18.36 -5.46
CA THR A 89 17.28 17.75 -6.02
C THR A 89 17.04 16.30 -6.42
N PHE A 90 16.04 15.64 -5.84
CA PHE A 90 15.58 14.33 -6.27
C PHE A 90 15.25 14.29 -7.78
N PHE A 91 14.58 15.31 -8.32
CA PHE A 91 14.26 15.40 -9.75
C PHE A 91 15.51 15.62 -10.62
N GLU A 92 16.48 16.37 -10.11
CA GLU A 92 17.78 16.57 -10.78
C GLU A 92 18.54 15.25 -10.87
N ILE A 93 18.52 14.45 -9.79
CA ILE A 93 19.15 13.13 -9.77
C ILE A 93 18.52 12.23 -10.84
N LEU A 94 17.19 12.18 -10.91
CA LEU A 94 16.48 11.38 -11.92
C LEU A 94 16.76 11.87 -13.35
N SER A 95 16.74 13.18 -13.59
CA SER A 95 17.08 13.75 -14.90
C SER A 95 18.52 13.44 -15.30
N LYS A 96 19.47 13.57 -14.37
CA LYS A 96 20.90 13.25 -14.61
C LYS A 96 21.09 11.77 -14.94
N ILE A 97 20.33 10.87 -14.33
CA ILE A 97 20.36 9.44 -14.66
C ILE A 97 19.89 9.23 -16.11
N CYS A 98 18.81 9.88 -16.54
CA CYS A 98 18.38 9.84 -17.94
C CYS A 98 19.50 10.31 -18.88
N ASP A 99 20.12 11.46 -18.59
CA ASP A 99 21.23 12.02 -19.39
C ASP A 99 22.47 11.11 -19.42
N GLN A 100 22.78 10.41 -18.33
CA GLN A 100 23.85 9.42 -18.30
C GLN A 100 23.58 8.27 -19.26
N TYR A 101 22.35 7.76 -19.27
CA TYR A 101 21.95 6.65 -20.14
C TYR A 101 21.93 7.05 -21.62
N ILE A 102 21.56 8.29 -21.94
CA ILE A 102 21.62 8.84 -23.31
C ILE A 102 23.08 8.93 -23.78
N ARG A 103 23.99 9.41 -22.92
CA ARG A 103 25.43 9.47 -23.23
C ARG A 103 26.02 8.08 -23.44
N GLN A 104 25.65 7.12 -22.60
CA GLN A 104 26.06 5.72 -22.76
C GLN A 104 25.54 5.12 -24.07
N LEU A 105 24.28 5.37 -24.42
CA LEU A 105 23.72 4.93 -25.69
C LEU A 105 24.47 5.56 -26.86
N SER A 106 24.81 6.85 -26.80
CA SER A 106 25.53 7.56 -27.86
C SER A 106 26.93 6.98 -28.10
N GLY A 107 27.62 6.57 -27.04
CA GLY A 107 28.94 5.91 -27.10
C GLY A 107 28.89 4.45 -27.59
N TYR A 108 27.70 3.85 -27.73
CA TYR A 108 27.55 2.47 -28.16
C TYR A 108 27.76 2.32 -29.68
N ARG A 109 28.43 1.25 -30.12
CA ARG A 109 28.79 1.04 -31.55
C ARG A 109 27.58 1.08 -32.51
N GLN A 110 26.42 0.64 -32.05
CA GLN A 110 25.18 0.59 -32.84
C GLN A 110 24.23 1.76 -32.54
N SER A 111 24.70 2.79 -31.81
CA SER A 111 23.88 3.93 -31.39
C SER A 111 23.16 4.60 -32.55
N LYS A 112 23.86 4.82 -33.68
CA LYS A 112 23.28 5.41 -34.89
C LYS A 112 22.06 4.63 -35.39
N ASN A 113 22.11 3.30 -35.37
CA ASN A 113 21.00 2.46 -35.83
C ASN A 113 19.78 2.60 -34.89
N ILE A 114 20.02 2.55 -33.58
CA ILE A 114 18.96 2.68 -32.57
C ILE A 114 18.34 4.07 -32.62
N LEU A 115 19.15 5.12 -32.61
CA LEU A 115 18.69 6.51 -32.64
C LEU A 115 17.93 6.83 -33.94
N SER A 116 18.41 6.34 -35.09
CA SER A 116 17.74 6.55 -36.38
C SER A 116 16.36 5.90 -36.49
N SER A 117 16.04 4.88 -35.68
CA SER A 117 14.74 4.21 -35.70
C SER A 117 13.73 4.81 -34.70
N TYR A 118 14.04 5.95 -34.09
CA TYR A 118 13.15 6.61 -33.13
C TYR A 118 12.04 7.38 -33.85
N CYS A 119 10.77 7.10 -33.52
CA CYS A 119 9.60 7.65 -34.21
C CYS A 119 8.92 8.83 -33.50
N GLY A 120 9.55 9.40 -32.47
CA GLY A 120 8.96 10.50 -31.70
C GLY A 120 7.84 10.08 -30.74
N ILE A 121 7.41 10.99 -29.87
CA ILE A 121 6.22 10.85 -29.03
C ILE A 121 5.01 11.46 -29.73
N THR A 122 3.94 10.68 -29.85
CA THR A 122 2.63 11.20 -30.27
C THR A 122 1.77 11.39 -29.02
N LEU A 123 1.44 12.64 -28.70
CA LEU A 123 0.60 12.94 -27.54
C LEU A 123 -0.85 12.46 -27.79
N PRO A 124 -1.47 11.77 -26.82
CA PRO A 124 -2.89 11.43 -26.91
C PRO A 124 -3.76 12.70 -26.90
N SER A 125 -4.94 12.63 -27.52
CA SER A 125 -5.89 13.75 -27.54
C SER A 125 -6.42 14.07 -26.14
N GLN A 126 -6.42 15.36 -25.78
CA GLN A 126 -6.92 15.85 -24.50
C GLN A 126 -8.46 15.94 -24.43
N ASN A 127 -9.12 16.04 -25.58
CA ASN A 127 -10.58 16.27 -25.67
C ASN A 127 -11.41 15.13 -25.04
N ASN A 128 -10.78 13.98 -24.81
CA ASN A 128 -11.43 12.78 -24.30
C ASN A 128 -11.28 12.62 -22.77
N ILE A 129 -10.74 13.60 -22.04
CA ILE A 129 -10.58 13.53 -20.58
C ILE A 129 -11.79 14.18 -19.89
N PHE A 130 -12.70 13.37 -19.38
CA PHE A 130 -13.93 13.84 -18.71
C PHE A 130 -14.16 13.20 -17.33
N ASP A 131 -13.33 12.24 -16.94
CA ASP A 131 -13.39 11.57 -15.64
C ASP A 131 -12.04 10.96 -15.26
N GLU A 132 -11.98 10.28 -14.11
CA GLU A 132 -10.77 9.61 -13.62
C GLU A 132 -10.32 8.47 -14.54
N VAL A 133 -11.25 7.71 -15.14
CA VAL A 133 -10.95 6.57 -16.01
C VAL A 133 -10.28 7.04 -17.32
N SER A 134 -10.83 8.07 -17.95
CA SER A 134 -10.26 8.69 -19.15
C SER A 134 -8.93 9.39 -18.88
N LEU A 135 -8.74 9.99 -17.69
CA LEU A 135 -7.45 10.50 -17.25
C LEU A 135 -6.40 9.37 -17.13
N VAL A 136 -6.75 8.26 -16.48
CA VAL A 136 -5.88 7.08 -16.37
C VAL A 136 -5.51 6.57 -17.75
N ALA A 137 -6.46 6.49 -18.70
CA ALA A 137 -6.20 6.07 -20.07
C ALA A 137 -5.23 7.01 -20.80
N TYR A 138 -5.40 8.34 -20.66
CA TYR A 138 -4.49 9.34 -21.19
C TYR A 138 -3.06 9.17 -20.63
N CYS A 139 -2.94 9.14 -19.31
CA CYS A 139 -1.65 9.00 -18.63
C CYS A 139 -0.99 7.67 -18.94
N ARG A 140 -1.75 6.59 -19.12
CA ARG A 140 -1.21 5.28 -19.53
C ARG A 140 -0.56 5.36 -20.90
N VAL A 141 -1.25 5.88 -21.91
CA VAL A 141 -0.71 5.99 -23.29
C VAL A 141 0.58 6.79 -23.28
N LEU A 142 0.59 7.91 -22.56
CA LEU A 142 1.77 8.75 -22.39
C LEU A 142 2.94 7.97 -21.74
N ASN A 143 2.70 7.31 -20.61
CA ASN A 143 3.73 6.55 -19.91
C ASN A 143 4.22 5.32 -20.71
N MET A 144 3.44 4.77 -21.63
CA MET A 144 3.91 3.75 -22.59
C MET A 144 4.99 4.28 -23.54
N HIS A 145 4.95 5.56 -23.90
CA HIS A 145 6.04 6.18 -24.68
C HIS A 145 7.30 6.32 -23.83
N PHE A 146 7.15 6.76 -22.58
CA PHE A 146 8.28 6.92 -21.65
C PHE A 146 8.92 5.56 -21.31
N SER A 147 8.12 4.51 -21.15
CA SER A 147 8.61 3.15 -20.88
C SER A 147 9.39 2.57 -22.07
N ARG A 148 8.98 2.87 -23.32
CA ARG A 148 9.75 2.52 -24.53
C ARG A 148 11.10 3.22 -24.56
N ILE A 149 11.14 4.51 -24.25
CA ILE A 149 12.39 5.26 -24.20
C ILE A 149 13.30 4.68 -23.11
N ALA A 150 12.77 4.48 -21.90
CA ALA A 150 13.50 3.86 -20.80
C ALA A 150 14.03 2.46 -21.17
N SER A 151 13.23 1.65 -21.86
CA SER A 151 13.63 0.31 -22.33
C SER A 151 14.76 0.36 -23.35
N ALA A 152 14.69 1.28 -24.32
CA ALA A 152 15.74 1.44 -25.32
C ALA A 152 17.05 1.90 -24.69
N LEU A 153 16.98 2.87 -23.77
CA LEU A 153 18.13 3.38 -23.05
C LEU A 153 18.77 2.31 -22.16
N LEU A 154 17.96 1.58 -21.39
CA LEU A 154 18.42 0.59 -20.43
C LEU A 154 19.02 -0.66 -21.10
N PHE A 155 18.33 -1.20 -22.10
CA PHE A 155 18.66 -2.49 -22.73
C PHE A 155 19.25 -2.38 -24.13
N ARG A 156 19.50 -1.16 -24.61
CA ARG A 156 20.04 -0.87 -25.95
C ARG A 156 19.23 -1.54 -27.07
N THR A 157 17.90 -1.60 -26.89
CA THR A 157 16.98 -2.20 -27.87
C THR A 157 16.53 -1.16 -28.89
N LYS A 158 15.99 -1.62 -30.03
CA LYS A 158 15.35 -0.75 -31.04
C LYS A 158 13.95 -0.30 -30.59
N TRP A 159 13.86 0.35 -29.43
CA TRP A 159 12.60 0.87 -28.85
C TRP A 159 11.57 -0.21 -28.52
N ILE A 160 12.04 -1.42 -28.24
CA ILE A 160 11.19 -2.53 -27.81
C ILE A 160 10.77 -2.27 -26.35
N PRO A 161 9.47 -2.28 -26.01
CA PRO A 161 8.98 -1.97 -24.66
C PRO A 161 9.20 -3.13 -23.69
N ILE A 162 10.46 -3.36 -23.30
CA ILE A 162 10.80 -4.33 -22.25
C ILE A 162 10.16 -3.94 -20.93
N LEU A 163 10.17 -2.64 -20.61
CA LEU A 163 9.34 -2.01 -19.61
C LEU A 163 8.05 -1.54 -20.27
N ASP A 164 6.92 -1.81 -19.63
CA ASP A 164 5.61 -1.40 -20.13
C ASP A 164 4.69 -0.97 -18.99
N VAL A 165 3.56 -0.36 -19.36
CA VAL A 165 2.60 0.22 -18.43
C VAL A 165 1.25 -0.43 -18.65
N SER A 166 0.64 -0.90 -17.56
CA SER A 166 -0.67 -1.56 -17.60
C SER A 166 -1.57 -1.06 -16.47
N THR A 167 -2.89 -1.12 -16.67
CA THR A 167 -3.89 -0.98 -15.59
C THR A 167 -4.17 -2.31 -14.90
N GLU A 168 -3.72 -3.41 -15.50
CA GLU A 168 -3.88 -4.76 -14.98
C GLU A 168 -2.51 -5.31 -14.57
N ALA A 169 -2.43 -5.89 -13.37
CA ALA A 169 -1.27 -6.66 -12.97
C ALA A 169 -1.32 -8.03 -13.66
N GLU A 170 -0.55 -8.22 -14.73
CA GLU A 170 -0.56 -9.43 -15.59
C GLU A 170 -0.55 -10.77 -14.82
N GLU A 171 0.01 -10.82 -13.61
CA GLU A 171 0.30 -12.07 -12.91
C GLU A 171 -0.58 -12.35 -11.67
N VAL A 172 -1.39 -11.39 -11.19
CA VAL A 172 -2.20 -11.60 -9.97
C VAL A 172 -3.54 -10.86 -10.07
N ALA A 173 -4.58 -11.60 -10.46
CA ALA A 173 -5.98 -11.19 -10.54
C ALA A 173 -6.63 -10.92 -9.16
N SER A 174 -5.85 -10.51 -8.15
CA SER A 174 -6.43 -10.03 -6.90
C SER A 174 -6.88 -8.59 -7.12
N ALA A 175 -8.20 -8.36 -6.97
CA ALA A 175 -8.77 -7.03 -6.91
C ALA A 175 -8.42 -6.30 -5.61
N ASP A 176 -7.84 -7.00 -4.62
CA ASP A 176 -7.46 -6.42 -3.35
C ASP A 176 -6.18 -5.58 -3.50
N ALA A 177 -6.18 -4.39 -2.91
CA ALA A 177 -5.06 -3.44 -2.93
C ALA A 177 -4.53 -3.14 -4.35
N ALA A 178 -5.42 -3.14 -5.36
CA ALA A 178 -5.04 -2.72 -6.70
C ALA A 178 -4.74 -1.22 -6.73
N ALA A 179 -3.61 -0.85 -7.34
CA ALA A 179 -3.35 0.48 -7.86
C ALA A 179 -4.02 0.66 -9.23
N ASP A 180 -4.11 1.91 -9.67
CA ASP A 180 -4.76 2.29 -10.93
C ASP A 180 -3.89 1.93 -12.16
N SER A 181 -2.56 1.92 -12.00
CA SER A 181 -1.62 1.47 -13.03
C SER A 181 -0.29 0.99 -12.45
N TYR A 182 0.48 0.27 -13.24
CA TYR A 182 1.73 -0.39 -12.88
C TYR A 182 2.77 -0.24 -13.98
N LEU A 183 4.03 -0.03 -13.60
CA LEU A 183 5.17 -0.23 -14.50
C LEU A 183 5.61 -1.66 -14.28
N PHE A 184 5.82 -2.41 -15.36
CA PHE A 184 6.21 -3.80 -15.24
C PHE A 184 7.17 -4.25 -16.34
N THR A 185 7.86 -5.36 -16.10
CA THR A 185 8.74 -6.00 -17.09
C THR A 185 8.00 -7.03 -17.94
N ARG A 186 8.02 -6.89 -19.27
CA ARG A 186 7.36 -7.82 -20.20
C ARG A 186 8.23 -9.00 -20.54
N TRP A 187 7.92 -10.14 -19.92
CA TRP A 187 8.70 -11.37 -20.08
C TRP A 187 8.78 -11.89 -21.52
N SER A 188 7.72 -11.71 -22.30
CA SER A 188 7.67 -12.11 -23.72
C SER A 188 8.78 -11.46 -24.56
N PHE A 189 9.38 -10.37 -24.09
CA PHE A 189 10.47 -9.68 -24.75
C PHE A 189 11.88 -10.05 -24.27
N ARG A 190 12.01 -11.01 -23.34
CA ARG A 190 13.31 -11.55 -22.91
C ARG A 190 14.22 -11.94 -24.08
N ARG A 191 13.66 -12.48 -25.16
CA ARG A 191 14.43 -12.91 -26.34
C ARG A 191 15.18 -11.77 -27.04
N PHE A 192 14.74 -10.53 -26.84
CA PHE A 192 15.35 -9.33 -27.40
C PHE A 192 16.45 -8.73 -26.53
N LEU A 193 16.63 -9.25 -25.30
CA LEU A 193 17.69 -8.81 -24.40
C LEU A 193 19.05 -9.37 -24.81
N SER A 194 20.07 -8.57 -24.56
CA SER A 194 21.46 -9.01 -24.70
C SER A 194 21.80 -10.12 -23.69
N SER A 195 22.92 -10.82 -23.89
CA SER A 195 23.41 -11.78 -22.89
C SER A 195 23.81 -11.11 -21.56
N GLU A 196 24.16 -9.83 -21.59
CA GLU A 196 24.51 -9.03 -20.41
C GLU A 196 23.28 -8.70 -19.56
N ASP A 197 22.14 -8.42 -20.19
CA ASP A 197 20.92 -7.98 -19.50
C ASP A 197 20.04 -9.13 -19.00
N LYS A 198 20.09 -10.28 -19.67
CA LYS A 198 19.29 -11.48 -19.33
C LYS A 198 19.42 -11.90 -17.86
N PRO A 199 20.62 -11.99 -17.25
CA PRO A 199 20.74 -12.40 -15.86
C PRO A 199 19.97 -11.51 -14.88
N GLY A 200 20.02 -10.18 -15.04
CA GLY A 200 19.29 -9.25 -14.18
C GLY A 200 17.78 -9.39 -14.37
N PHE A 201 17.33 -9.50 -15.62
CA PHE A 201 15.93 -9.70 -15.97
C PHE A 201 15.36 -11.03 -15.44
N ASP A 202 16.14 -12.10 -15.53
CA ASP A 202 15.77 -13.42 -15.02
C ASP A 202 15.66 -13.43 -13.50
N LEU A 203 16.57 -12.74 -12.81
CA LEU A 203 16.52 -12.59 -11.35
C LEU A 203 15.27 -11.82 -10.89
N VAL A 204 14.90 -10.75 -11.59
CA VAL A 204 13.67 -10.00 -11.30
C VAL A 204 12.45 -10.90 -11.37
N ARG A 205 12.36 -11.76 -12.40
CA ARG A 205 11.27 -12.75 -12.51
C ARG A 205 11.36 -13.84 -11.45
N LYS A 206 12.56 -14.39 -11.20
CA LYS A 206 12.80 -15.45 -10.21
C LYS A 206 12.22 -15.10 -8.83
N TYR A 207 12.25 -13.82 -8.45
CA TYR A 207 11.78 -13.34 -7.14
C TYR A 207 10.47 -12.53 -7.17
N ASP A 208 9.72 -12.59 -8.27
CA ASP A 208 8.45 -11.89 -8.44
C ASP A 208 8.54 -10.36 -8.21
N LEU A 209 9.62 -9.72 -8.70
CA LEU A 209 9.88 -8.28 -8.56
C LEU A 209 9.57 -7.49 -9.85
N GLN A 210 8.70 -8.01 -10.70
CA GLN A 210 8.40 -7.47 -12.03
C GLN A 210 7.76 -6.09 -12.01
N ILE A 211 7.15 -5.68 -10.88
CA ILE A 211 6.36 -4.44 -10.74
C ILE A 211 7.10 -3.47 -9.81
N PRO A 212 8.01 -2.63 -10.34
CA PRO A 212 8.78 -1.71 -9.50
C PRO A 212 8.08 -0.38 -9.19
N ILE A 213 7.03 0.00 -9.93
CA ILE A 213 6.26 1.25 -9.73
C ILE A 213 4.75 1.00 -9.77
N ASN A 214 4.02 1.62 -8.84
CA ASN A 214 2.56 1.69 -8.87
C ASN A 214 2.09 3.16 -8.96
N TRP A 215 0.99 3.38 -9.68
CA TRP A 215 0.31 4.68 -9.78
C TRP A 215 -1.01 4.69 -9.02
N GLU A 216 -1.24 5.78 -8.31
CA GLU A 216 -2.52 6.19 -7.75
C GLU A 216 -2.94 7.49 -8.43
N TYR A 217 -3.84 7.36 -9.39
CA TYR A 217 -4.40 8.51 -10.09
C TYR A 217 -5.57 9.07 -9.27
N LYS A 218 -5.75 10.38 -9.33
CA LYS A 218 -6.94 11.08 -8.85
C LYS A 218 -7.36 12.05 -9.94
N ASN A 219 -8.63 12.44 -9.94
CA ASN A 219 -9.14 13.31 -11.00
C ASN A 219 -8.50 14.71 -11.00
N LEU A 220 -8.64 15.42 -12.13
CA LEU A 220 -8.07 16.76 -12.37
C LEU A 220 -8.53 17.81 -11.34
N GLY A 221 -9.69 17.62 -10.71
CA GLY A 221 -10.23 18.55 -9.72
C GLY A 221 -9.57 18.50 -8.35
N PHE A 222 -8.66 17.55 -8.11
CA PHE A 222 -8.08 17.30 -6.78
C PHE A 222 -6.71 17.98 -6.56
N GLY A 223 -6.05 18.49 -7.60
CA GLY A 223 -4.61 18.82 -7.61
C GLY A 223 -4.08 19.65 -6.44
N PRO A 224 -4.20 21.00 -6.45
CA PRO A 224 -3.45 21.83 -5.52
C PRO A 224 -3.82 21.62 -4.04
N GLU A 225 -5.11 21.37 -3.76
CA GLU A 225 -5.60 21.16 -2.39
C GLU A 225 -5.05 19.86 -1.78
N ILE A 226 -5.04 18.76 -2.55
CA ILE A 226 -4.54 17.46 -2.08
C ILE A 226 -3.04 17.48 -1.88
N PHE A 227 -2.27 18.09 -2.77
CA PHE A 227 -0.82 18.15 -2.59
C PHE A 227 -0.40 19.11 -1.46
N SER A 228 -1.20 20.14 -1.19
CA SER A 228 -1.06 20.96 0.04
C SER A 228 -1.34 20.12 1.29
N ALA A 229 -2.47 19.41 1.33
CA ALA A 229 -2.82 18.51 2.44
C ALA A 229 -1.86 17.30 2.57
N LEU A 230 -1.20 16.90 1.48
CA LEU A 230 -0.17 15.86 1.50
C LEU A 230 1.00 16.27 2.40
N ARG A 231 1.39 17.54 2.37
CA ARG A 231 2.48 18.08 3.21
C ARG A 231 2.17 18.01 4.71
N THR A 232 0.90 18.07 5.10
CA THR A 232 0.52 17.99 6.52
C THR A 232 0.64 16.58 7.10
N GLN A 233 0.85 15.56 6.24
CA GLN A 233 1.06 14.18 6.70
C GLN A 233 2.50 13.88 7.13
N GLY A 234 3.41 14.86 7.09
CA GLY A 234 4.80 14.67 7.52
C GLY A 234 4.92 14.26 8.99
N GLY A 235 5.84 13.34 9.29
CA GLY A 235 6.02 12.79 10.63
C GLY A 235 5.41 11.40 10.78
N ASP A 236 4.98 11.07 12.00
CA ASP A 236 4.43 9.75 12.31
C ASP A 236 3.09 9.53 11.60
N PHE A 237 3.00 8.43 10.87
CA PHE A 237 1.82 8.08 10.12
C PHE A 237 0.89 7.19 10.95
N HIS A 238 -0.30 7.70 11.26
CA HIS A 238 -1.30 6.93 11.97
C HIS A 238 -2.02 5.95 11.02
N TRP A 239 -1.60 4.69 11.00
CA TRP A 239 -2.22 3.66 10.17
C TRP A 239 -3.65 3.35 10.64
N ILE A 240 -4.63 3.40 9.74
CA ILE A 240 -6.00 3.00 10.08
C ILE A 240 -6.08 1.48 9.98
N THR A 241 -6.03 0.81 11.13
CA THR A 241 -6.19 -0.64 11.22
C THR A 241 -7.67 -1.03 11.29
N CYS A 242 -7.95 -2.30 11.05
CA CYS A 242 -9.08 -2.92 11.72
C CYS A 242 -8.66 -3.08 13.18
N GLN A 243 -9.30 -2.36 14.09
CA GLN A 243 -8.93 -2.41 15.49
C GLN A 243 -9.18 -3.82 16.03
N GLU A 244 -8.12 -4.51 16.39
CA GLU A 244 -8.16 -5.46 17.51
C GLU A 244 -8.50 -4.65 18.75
N ARG A 245 -9.42 -5.12 19.59
CA ARG A 245 -9.93 -4.33 20.71
C ARG A 245 -8.78 -3.99 21.65
N SER A 246 -8.44 -2.70 21.76
CA SER A 246 -7.51 -2.19 22.77
C SER A 246 -8.15 -2.13 24.15
N GLY A 247 -9.43 -1.74 24.21
CA GLY A 247 -10.22 -1.69 25.43
C GLY A 247 -11.21 -2.84 25.58
N ARG A 248 -11.56 -3.14 26.83
CA ARG A 248 -12.55 -4.16 27.24
C ARG A 248 -13.89 -4.02 26.52
N HIS A 249 -14.28 -2.80 26.18
CA HIS A 249 -15.59 -2.45 25.63
C HIS A 249 -15.55 -1.83 24.23
N ASP A 250 -14.37 -1.79 23.60
CA ASP A 250 -14.26 -1.26 22.25
C ASP A 250 -15.03 -2.17 21.30
N ALA A 251 -15.98 -1.62 20.54
CA ALA A 251 -16.49 -2.33 19.37
C ALA A 251 -15.30 -2.63 18.46
N THR A 252 -15.25 -3.82 17.84
CA THR A 252 -14.31 -4.04 16.74
C THR A 252 -14.69 -3.10 15.63
N SER A 253 -14.00 -1.97 15.60
CA SER A 253 -14.48 -0.85 14.86
C SER A 253 -14.12 -1.09 13.39
N ARG A 254 -15.18 -1.16 12.57
CA ARG A 254 -15.20 -0.68 11.19
C ARG A 254 -14.95 -1.68 10.05
N CYS A 255 -14.65 -2.96 10.26
CA CYS A 255 -14.58 -3.89 9.12
C CYS A 255 -15.99 -4.45 8.81
N ARG A 256 -16.48 -4.26 7.57
CA ARG A 256 -17.77 -4.81 7.14
C ARG A 256 -17.74 -6.34 7.00
N ASN A 257 -16.56 -6.91 6.81
CA ASN A 257 -16.38 -8.35 6.67
C ASN A 257 -16.26 -8.99 8.05
N GLN A 258 -17.23 -9.84 8.41
CA GLN A 258 -17.20 -10.61 9.66
C GLN A 258 -16.16 -11.73 9.63
N ASN A 259 -15.72 -12.18 8.45
CA ASN A 259 -14.72 -13.24 8.26
C ASN A 259 -13.30 -12.69 8.19
N HIS A 260 -12.95 -11.78 9.11
CA HIS A 260 -11.65 -11.10 9.11
C HIS A 260 -10.65 -11.67 10.11
N ARG A 261 -10.96 -12.87 10.61
CA ARG A 261 -10.18 -13.63 11.57
C ARG A 261 -9.90 -15.03 11.03
N THR A 262 -8.72 -15.54 11.33
CA THR A 262 -8.32 -16.91 11.05
C THR A 262 -7.53 -17.41 12.24
N GLU A 263 -7.84 -18.62 12.71
CA GLU A 263 -7.15 -19.17 13.88
C GLU A 263 -7.17 -18.24 15.10
N GLY A 264 -8.28 -17.50 15.29
CA GLY A 264 -8.51 -16.67 16.49
C GLY A 264 -7.88 -15.30 16.50
N ARG A 265 -6.94 -15.06 15.59
CA ARG A 265 -6.30 -13.76 15.39
C ARG A 265 -6.88 -13.08 14.15
N LEU A 266 -6.64 -11.78 14.03
CA LEU A 266 -6.93 -11.07 12.79
C LEU A 266 -6.18 -11.70 11.61
N ILE A 267 -6.88 -11.84 10.48
CA ILE A 267 -6.27 -12.17 9.20
C ILE A 267 -5.25 -11.07 8.91
N VAL A 268 -4.02 -11.49 8.64
CA VAL A 268 -2.93 -10.61 8.24
C VAL A 268 -2.79 -10.64 6.72
N THR A 269 -2.82 -9.48 6.10
CA THR A 269 -2.62 -9.29 4.67
C THR A 269 -1.23 -8.70 4.37
N GLY A 270 -0.84 -8.69 3.10
CA GLY A 270 0.42 -8.11 2.63
C GLY A 270 1.23 -9.12 1.81
N ARG A 271 2.54 -8.90 1.75
CA ARG A 271 3.49 -9.74 1.01
C ARG A 271 4.80 -9.81 1.81
N PRO A 272 5.48 -10.96 1.90
CA PRO A 272 6.84 -10.97 2.44
C PRO A 272 7.75 -10.16 1.51
N THR A 273 8.43 -9.15 2.04
CA THR A 273 9.17 -8.18 1.21
C THR A 273 10.66 -8.28 1.44
N GLY A 274 11.42 -8.22 0.34
CA GLY A 274 12.88 -8.24 0.39
C GLY A 274 13.52 -6.95 0.92
N PRO A 275 14.85 -6.82 0.88
CA PRO A 275 15.56 -5.63 1.34
C PRO A 275 15.31 -4.42 0.43
N ASP A 276 15.76 -3.24 0.86
CA ASP A 276 15.85 -2.04 0.01
C ASP A 276 17.09 -2.11 -0.89
N ALA A 277 17.03 -1.51 -2.09
CA ALA A 277 18.22 -1.43 -2.95
C ALA A 277 19.23 -0.43 -2.41
N LEU A 278 20.52 -0.81 -2.42
CA LEU A 278 21.59 0.07 -1.97
C LEU A 278 21.69 1.37 -2.78
N SER A 279 21.37 1.31 -4.08
CA SER A 279 21.31 2.50 -4.95
C SER A 279 20.19 3.45 -4.56
N THR A 280 19.02 2.93 -4.22
CA THR A 280 17.87 3.73 -3.79
C THR A 280 18.13 4.41 -2.46
N VAL A 281 18.77 3.71 -1.51
CA VAL A 281 19.23 4.32 -0.24
C VAL A 281 20.20 5.47 -0.50
N LYS A 282 21.13 5.34 -1.46
CA LYS A 282 22.02 6.45 -1.84
C LYS A 282 21.26 7.64 -2.42
N ILE A 283 20.24 7.42 -3.25
CA ILE A 283 19.39 8.49 -3.79
C ILE A 283 18.63 9.19 -2.66
N ILE A 284 18.06 8.42 -1.72
CA ILE A 284 17.38 8.94 -0.53
C ILE A 284 18.32 9.83 0.28
N ASN A 285 19.52 9.34 0.60
CA ASN A 285 20.49 10.08 1.40
C ASN A 285 20.91 11.36 0.65
N SER A 286 21.17 11.29 -0.65
CA SER A 286 21.56 12.45 -1.45
C SER A 286 20.46 13.51 -1.54
N SER A 287 19.18 13.11 -1.43
CA SER A 287 18.01 14.01 -1.55
C SER A 287 17.49 14.52 -0.20
N THR A 288 18.10 14.09 0.91
CA THR A 288 17.72 14.50 2.27
C THR A 288 18.82 15.29 2.98
N VAL A 289 20.05 15.31 2.45
CA VAL A 289 21.24 15.96 3.04
C VAL A 289 21.29 17.48 2.82
N SER A 290 20.33 18.07 2.11
CA SER A 290 20.20 19.54 2.08
C SER A 290 19.96 20.05 3.50
N ASN A 291 20.97 20.73 4.06
CA ASN A 291 21.03 21.38 5.38
C ASN A 291 19.86 22.35 5.58
N VAL A 292 18.63 21.85 5.71
CA VAL A 292 17.63 22.55 6.50
C VAL A 292 18.24 22.49 7.90
N PRO A 293 18.64 23.63 8.49
CA PRO A 293 18.98 23.64 9.90
C PRO A 293 17.87 22.87 10.62
N ASP A 294 18.22 22.03 11.59
CA ASP A 294 17.24 21.54 12.55
C ASP A 294 16.68 22.80 13.24
N ASP A 295 15.75 23.48 12.57
CA ASP A 295 14.95 24.55 13.10
C ASP A 295 14.09 23.83 14.12
N GLU A 296 14.66 23.77 15.33
CA GLU A 296 14.09 23.15 16.51
C GLU A 296 12.60 23.43 16.53
N ASP A 297 11.84 22.38 16.23
CA ASP A 297 10.53 22.04 16.76
C ASP A 297 9.70 23.25 17.21
N ARG A 298 9.61 24.28 16.37
CA ARG A 298 8.69 25.40 16.57
C ARG A 298 7.32 24.81 16.32
N SER A 299 6.77 24.23 17.39
CA SER A 299 5.42 23.68 17.47
C SER A 299 4.51 24.62 16.69
N SER A 300 4.14 24.19 15.48
CA SER A 300 3.39 25.03 14.56
C SER A 300 2.14 25.44 15.31
N LYS A 301 1.94 26.76 15.44
CA LYS A 301 0.78 27.35 16.13
C LYS A 301 -0.45 26.63 15.58
N ARG A 302 -1.13 25.87 16.44
CA ARG A 302 -2.28 25.00 16.11
C ARG A 302 -3.20 25.73 15.14
N LEU A 303 -3.12 25.40 13.84
CA LEU A 303 -4.10 25.83 12.85
C LEU A 303 -5.48 25.35 13.30
N ARG A 304 -6.50 26.19 13.17
CA ARG A 304 -7.89 25.84 13.52
C ARG A 304 -8.33 24.62 12.69
N LYS A 305 -8.72 23.55 13.38
CA LYS A 305 -8.78 22.16 12.90
C LYS A 305 -10.01 21.78 12.05
N ASP A 306 -10.92 22.71 11.78
CA ASP A 306 -12.29 22.32 11.40
C ASP A 306 -12.50 22.04 9.90
N LYS A 307 -11.81 22.74 8.98
CA LYS A 307 -11.92 22.49 7.52
C LYS A 307 -10.80 21.58 6.96
N ASP A 308 -9.57 21.73 7.45
CA ASP A 308 -8.41 20.97 6.97
C ASP A 308 -8.57 19.46 7.26
N SER A 309 -9.34 19.09 8.29
CA SER A 309 -9.55 17.70 8.70
C SER A 309 -10.10 16.78 7.60
N ALA A 310 -10.91 17.30 6.67
CA ALA A 310 -11.50 16.48 5.61
C ALA A 310 -10.49 16.14 4.50
N ALA A 311 -9.69 17.13 4.07
CA ALA A 311 -8.64 16.94 3.06
C ALA A 311 -7.51 16.07 3.63
N GLU A 312 -7.07 16.34 4.87
CA GLU A 312 -6.08 15.53 5.59
C GLU A 312 -6.50 14.07 5.68
N ARG A 313 -7.77 13.82 6.05
CA ARG A 313 -8.29 12.45 6.14
C ARG A 313 -8.37 11.75 4.79
N LYS A 314 -8.72 12.48 3.71
CA LYS A 314 -8.70 11.92 2.34
C LYS A 314 -7.27 11.55 1.95
N VAL A 315 -6.30 12.42 2.19
CA VAL A 315 -4.88 12.16 1.91
C VAL A 315 -4.40 10.95 2.70
N GLN A 316 -4.73 10.83 3.99
CA GLN A 316 -4.41 9.65 4.80
C GLN A 316 -4.93 8.38 4.15
N PHE A 317 -6.16 8.41 3.60
CA PHE A 317 -6.72 7.25 2.89
C PHE A 317 -5.96 6.94 1.60
N ILE A 318 -5.58 7.97 0.82
CA ILE A 318 -4.78 7.79 -0.41
C ILE A 318 -3.43 7.16 -0.07
N LEU A 319 -2.71 7.70 0.92
CA LEU A 319 -1.40 7.19 1.33
C LEU A 319 -1.46 5.74 1.80
N GLN A 320 -2.46 5.39 2.61
CA GLN A 320 -2.63 4.03 3.09
C GLN A 320 -2.91 3.05 1.93
N GLN A 321 -3.72 3.44 0.94
CA GLN A 321 -4.03 2.61 -0.23
C GLN A 321 -2.81 2.43 -1.13
N ALA A 322 -2.14 3.54 -1.45
CA ALA A 322 -0.91 3.55 -2.25
C ALA A 322 0.17 2.66 -1.63
N TRP A 323 0.38 2.79 -0.31
CA TRP A 323 1.32 1.98 0.43
C TRP A 323 0.94 0.50 0.43
N THR A 324 -0.33 0.18 0.66
CA THR A 324 -0.82 -1.20 0.67
C THR A 324 -0.59 -1.86 -0.69
N SER A 325 -0.94 -1.17 -1.78
CA SER A 325 -0.69 -1.63 -3.15
C SER A 325 0.80 -1.88 -3.40
N ALA A 326 1.65 -0.95 -2.99
CA ALA A 326 3.10 -1.09 -3.13
C ALA A 326 3.65 -2.27 -2.32
N VAL A 327 3.17 -2.51 -1.10
CA VAL A 327 3.55 -3.68 -0.29
C VAL A 327 3.18 -4.97 -1.01
N VAL A 328 1.94 -5.11 -1.48
CA VAL A 328 1.44 -6.32 -2.16
C VAL A 328 2.23 -6.63 -3.43
N ARG A 329 2.60 -5.60 -4.20
CA ARG A 329 3.41 -5.75 -5.42
C ARG A 329 4.92 -5.73 -5.16
N ASP A 330 5.32 -5.51 -3.91
CA ASP A 330 6.68 -5.23 -3.49
C ASP A 330 7.39 -4.14 -4.32
N ALA A 331 6.61 -3.13 -4.75
CA ALA A 331 7.07 -1.98 -5.52
C ALA A 331 7.83 -0.96 -4.65
N SER A 332 8.90 -0.40 -5.17
CA SER A 332 9.75 0.58 -4.45
C SER A 332 9.29 2.01 -4.65
N PHE A 333 8.64 2.30 -5.79
CA PHE A 333 8.19 3.63 -6.14
C PHE A 333 6.67 3.69 -6.23
N ILE A 334 6.11 4.81 -5.79
CA ILE A 334 4.69 5.12 -5.83
C ILE A 334 4.57 6.48 -6.52
N ILE A 335 3.66 6.62 -7.48
CA ILE A 335 3.34 7.89 -8.09
C ILE A 335 1.91 8.26 -7.74
N ILE A 336 1.71 9.44 -7.16
CA ILE A 336 0.39 10.01 -6.91
C ILE A 336 0.20 11.13 -7.92
N SER A 337 -0.74 10.97 -8.85
CA SER A 337 -0.93 11.87 -9.99
C SER A 337 -2.34 12.42 -10.04
N THR A 338 -2.48 13.71 -10.32
CA THR A 338 -3.75 14.36 -10.67
C THR A 338 -3.76 14.83 -12.12
N GLY A 339 -2.91 14.26 -12.98
CA GLY A 339 -2.72 14.66 -14.37
C GLY A 339 -1.83 15.89 -14.55
N ASN A 340 -2.17 17.01 -13.88
CA ASN A 340 -1.41 18.26 -13.97
C ASN A 340 -0.30 18.41 -12.91
N GLU A 341 -0.37 17.62 -11.84
CA GLU A 341 0.59 17.61 -10.75
C GLU A 341 0.85 16.16 -10.35
N GLU A 342 2.12 15.82 -10.10
CA GLU A 342 2.53 14.48 -9.68
C GLU A 342 3.52 14.53 -8.54
N CYS A 343 3.36 13.67 -7.54
CA CYS A 343 4.39 13.40 -6.54
C CYS A 343 4.95 12.00 -6.76
N ILE A 344 6.27 11.90 -6.74
CA ILE A 344 6.99 10.62 -6.74
C ILE A 344 7.35 10.30 -5.29
N ALA A 345 6.97 9.12 -4.84
CA ALA A 345 7.30 8.65 -3.51
C ALA A 345 8.13 7.37 -3.55
N ILE A 346 9.03 7.24 -2.57
CA ILE A 346 9.96 6.12 -2.41
C ILE A 346 9.61 5.40 -1.11
N ARG A 347 9.38 4.10 -1.21
CA ARG A 347 9.18 3.23 -0.06
C ARG A 347 10.52 2.74 0.46
N HIS A 348 10.83 3.08 1.70
CA HIS A 348 11.97 2.56 2.45
C HIS A 348 11.46 1.48 3.42
N ARG A 349 11.69 0.21 3.08
CA ARG A 349 11.18 -0.97 3.80
C ARG A 349 11.78 -1.08 5.18
N GLU A 350 13.09 -0.86 5.32
CA GLU A 350 13.77 -1.11 6.60
C GLU A 350 13.21 -0.27 7.75
N THR A 351 12.77 0.95 7.46
CA THR A 351 12.16 1.83 8.46
C THR A 351 10.67 2.05 8.26
N GLN A 352 10.05 1.31 7.32
CA GLN A 352 8.66 1.49 6.89
C GLN A 352 8.29 2.97 6.69
N ARG A 353 9.12 3.69 5.93
CA ARG A 353 9.01 5.13 5.69
C ARG A 353 8.65 5.41 4.23
N LEU A 354 7.75 6.35 4.01
CA LEU A 354 7.42 6.87 2.68
C LEU A 354 8.06 8.25 2.50
N LEU A 355 9.00 8.35 1.56
CA LEU A 355 9.65 9.61 1.21
C LEU A 355 8.97 10.21 -0.01
N ILE A 356 8.39 11.40 0.08
CA ILE A 356 7.57 12.00 -0.97
C ILE A 356 8.27 13.24 -1.55
N SER A 357 8.37 13.32 -2.88
CA SER A 357 8.88 14.50 -3.57
C SER A 357 7.92 15.69 -3.45
N PRO A 358 8.37 16.92 -3.75
CA PRO A 358 7.46 18.01 -4.10
C PRO A 358 6.60 17.63 -5.31
N PRO A 359 5.45 18.29 -5.55
CA PRO A 359 4.72 18.09 -6.79
C PRO A 359 5.54 18.62 -7.98
N ILE A 360 5.67 17.80 -9.02
CA ILE A 360 6.16 18.22 -10.35
C ILE A 360 4.96 18.49 -11.25
N ARG A 361 5.05 19.55 -12.06
CA ARG A 361 4.02 19.97 -13.00
C ARG A 361 4.50 19.71 -14.43
N PRO A 362 3.89 18.77 -15.17
CA PRO A 362 4.37 18.42 -16.50
C PRO A 362 4.32 19.55 -17.55
N SER A 363 3.50 20.57 -17.31
CA SER A 363 3.31 21.73 -18.18
C SER A 363 4.15 22.96 -17.81
N ASP A 364 4.82 22.95 -16.66
CA ASP A 364 5.55 24.11 -16.16
C ASP A 364 6.80 24.40 -17.01
N LYS A 365 6.95 25.66 -17.44
CA LYS A 365 8.05 26.09 -18.30
C LYS A 365 9.39 26.19 -17.57
N THR A 366 9.35 26.47 -16.28
CA THR A 366 10.50 26.70 -15.39
C THR A 366 10.88 25.46 -14.58
N GLY A 367 10.12 24.36 -14.75
CA GLY A 367 10.34 23.11 -14.05
C GLY A 367 11.43 22.24 -14.67
N TYR A 368 11.67 21.09 -14.03
CA TYR A 368 12.51 20.04 -14.57
C TYR A 368 11.91 19.47 -15.84
N ALA A 369 12.76 18.94 -16.74
CA ALA A 369 12.31 18.22 -17.92
C ALA A 369 11.53 16.96 -17.51
N TYR A 370 10.21 17.06 -17.43
CA TYR A 370 9.33 16.05 -16.86
C TYR A 370 9.53 14.66 -17.50
N VAL A 371 9.67 14.61 -18.83
CA VAL A 371 9.92 13.36 -19.56
C VAL A 371 11.23 12.71 -19.11
N LYS A 372 12.32 13.49 -18.93
CA LYS A 372 13.59 12.96 -18.39
C LYS A 372 13.44 12.42 -16.98
N VAL A 373 12.68 13.11 -16.12
CA VAL A 373 12.40 12.67 -14.75
C VAL A 373 11.69 11.31 -14.76
N CYS A 374 10.64 11.14 -15.57
CA CYS A 374 9.90 9.89 -15.68
C CYS A 374 10.75 8.74 -16.27
N VAL A 375 11.48 9.01 -17.35
CA VAL A 375 12.39 8.02 -17.96
C VAL A 375 13.49 7.60 -16.98
N GLY A 376 14.09 8.58 -16.29
CA GLY A 376 15.09 8.33 -15.24
C GLY A 376 14.52 7.50 -14.09
N LEU A 377 13.29 7.80 -13.64
CA LEU A 377 12.59 7.02 -12.64
C LEU A 377 12.39 5.57 -13.07
N PHE A 378 11.94 5.32 -14.31
CA PHE A 378 11.70 3.96 -14.80
C PHE A 378 12.98 3.13 -14.86
N ILE A 379 14.09 3.75 -15.27
CA ILE A 379 15.43 3.15 -15.25
C ILE A 379 15.83 2.79 -13.81
N VAL A 380 15.74 3.74 -12.87
CA VAL A 380 16.08 3.51 -11.46
C VAL A 380 15.20 2.44 -10.84
N ALA A 381 13.91 2.43 -11.15
CA ALA A 381 12.95 1.48 -10.61
C ALA A 381 13.27 0.03 -11.04
N TYR A 382 13.65 -0.18 -12.30
CA TYR A 382 14.12 -1.49 -12.75
C TYR A 382 15.46 -1.87 -12.09
N GLN A 383 16.42 -0.96 -12.01
CA GLN A 383 17.70 -1.22 -11.36
C GLN A 383 17.55 -1.56 -9.87
N ASP A 384 16.61 -0.91 -9.18
CA ASP A 384 16.22 -1.22 -7.80
C ASP A 384 15.75 -2.68 -7.70
N ALA A 385 14.81 -3.10 -8.55
CA ALA A 385 14.33 -4.47 -8.59
C ALA A 385 15.46 -5.49 -8.83
N VAL A 386 16.36 -5.22 -9.79
CA VAL A 386 17.53 -6.07 -10.06
C VAL A 386 18.47 -6.13 -8.85
N ASN A 387 18.75 -5.00 -8.21
CA ASN A 387 19.63 -4.95 -7.04
C ASN A 387 19.05 -5.77 -5.88
N ARG A 388 17.74 -5.63 -5.61
CA ARG A 388 17.05 -6.39 -4.57
C ARG A 388 17.03 -7.87 -4.88
N ALA A 389 16.79 -8.25 -6.14
CA ALA A 389 16.87 -9.64 -6.59
C ALA A 389 18.27 -10.24 -6.35
N ARG A 390 19.33 -9.49 -6.64
CA ARG A 390 20.72 -9.91 -6.37
C ARG A 390 21.00 -10.07 -4.87
N GLN A 391 20.47 -9.19 -4.03
CA GLN A 391 20.61 -9.33 -2.57
C GLN A 391 19.94 -10.60 -2.06
N LEU A 392 18.77 -10.96 -2.59
CA LEU A 392 18.07 -12.22 -2.28
C LEU A 392 18.86 -13.45 -2.77
N GLU A 393 19.53 -13.34 -3.92
CA GLU A 393 20.39 -14.42 -4.45
C GLU A 393 21.63 -14.65 -3.59
N CYS A 394 22.26 -13.57 -3.10
CA CYS A 394 23.55 -13.62 -2.40
C CYS A 394 23.46 -13.78 -0.87
N ASP A 395 22.27 -13.87 -0.28
CA ASP A 395 22.03 -14.00 1.18
C ASP A 395 22.58 -12.91 2.07
N ARG A 396 22.88 -11.76 1.48
CA ARG A 396 23.36 -10.59 2.22
C ARG A 396 22.18 -9.74 2.64
N LEU A 397 21.29 -10.31 3.44
CA LEU A 397 20.09 -9.63 3.94
C LEU A 397 20.34 -9.06 5.34
N SER A 398 19.92 -7.81 5.55
CA SER A 398 19.90 -7.23 6.90
C SER A 398 18.98 -8.07 7.81
N PRO A 399 19.23 -8.11 9.14
CA PRO A 399 18.37 -8.84 10.06
C PRO A 399 16.89 -8.44 9.93
N TYR A 400 16.63 -7.16 9.67
CA TYR A 400 15.27 -6.65 9.48
C TYR A 400 14.64 -7.19 8.18
N ALA A 401 15.35 -7.21 7.06
CA ALA A 401 14.86 -7.80 5.82
C ALA A 401 14.54 -9.30 5.98
N GLN A 402 15.33 -10.04 6.77
CA GLN A 402 15.03 -11.43 7.11
C GLN A 402 13.72 -11.54 7.91
N VAL A 403 13.46 -10.64 8.86
CA VAL A 403 12.19 -10.61 9.59
C VAL A 403 11.02 -10.41 8.64
N LEU A 404 11.12 -9.45 7.70
CA LEU A 404 10.06 -9.18 6.73
C LEU A 404 9.75 -10.38 5.81
N LEU A 405 10.77 -11.15 5.42
CA LEU A 405 10.59 -12.38 4.63
C LEU A 405 9.97 -13.53 5.43
N ARG A 406 10.16 -13.54 6.75
CA ARG A 406 9.63 -14.55 7.68
C ARG A 406 8.24 -14.23 8.22
N LEU A 407 7.63 -13.11 7.79
CA LEU A 407 6.31 -12.71 8.29
C LEU A 407 5.25 -13.76 7.95
N ARG A 408 4.42 -14.07 8.95
CA ARG A 408 3.23 -14.89 8.77
C ARG A 408 2.12 -14.04 8.16
N ILE A 409 1.83 -14.27 6.88
CA ILE A 409 0.78 -13.56 6.13
C ILE A 409 -0.26 -14.57 5.66
N ASP A 410 -1.51 -14.36 6.06
CA ASP A 410 -2.62 -15.27 5.77
C ASP A 410 -3.14 -15.10 4.36
N ASN A 411 -3.33 -13.84 3.96
CA ASN A 411 -3.77 -13.49 2.62
C ASN A 411 -2.64 -12.75 1.91
N ARG A 412 -1.75 -13.54 1.30
CA ARG A 412 -0.62 -13.06 0.49
C ARG A 412 -0.89 -13.27 -1.00
N PRO A 413 -0.36 -12.41 -1.89
CA PRO A 413 -0.44 -12.66 -3.33
C PRO A 413 0.26 -13.97 -3.69
N ALA A 414 -0.13 -14.56 -4.82
CA ALA A 414 0.58 -15.69 -5.39
C ALA A 414 1.98 -15.25 -5.84
N LEU A 415 3.01 -15.94 -5.35
CA LEU A 415 4.42 -15.68 -5.68
C LEU A 415 5.06 -16.98 -6.20
N PRO A 416 4.61 -17.47 -7.37
CA PRO A 416 4.97 -18.80 -7.84
C PRO A 416 6.47 -18.93 -8.12
N ASN A 417 7.09 -17.88 -8.67
CA ASN A 417 8.51 -17.92 -9.02
C ASN A 417 9.38 -17.87 -7.76
N ALA A 418 9.07 -16.97 -6.82
CA ALA A 418 9.79 -16.87 -5.55
C ALA A 418 9.67 -18.16 -4.73
N SER A 419 8.48 -18.78 -4.72
CA SER A 419 8.26 -20.08 -4.07
C SER A 419 9.08 -21.18 -4.77
N ALA A 420 9.02 -21.27 -6.10
CA ALA A 420 9.81 -22.24 -6.86
C ALA A 420 11.32 -22.04 -6.71
N SER A 421 11.76 -20.82 -6.41
CA SER A 421 13.18 -20.50 -6.19
C SER A 421 13.74 -21.00 -4.86
N GLY A 422 12.90 -21.49 -3.95
CA GLY A 422 13.32 -21.88 -2.60
C GLY A 422 13.46 -20.71 -1.61
N LEU A 423 12.95 -19.52 -1.96
CA LEU A 423 13.17 -18.30 -1.17
C LEU A 423 12.61 -18.43 0.25
N PHE A 424 11.42 -19.01 0.40
CA PHE A 424 10.73 -19.06 1.69
C PHE A 424 11.22 -20.22 2.57
N GLU A 425 11.79 -21.25 1.96
CA GLU A 425 12.45 -22.37 2.63
C GLU A 425 13.75 -21.91 3.29
N LYS A 426 14.44 -20.95 2.65
CA LYS A 426 15.66 -20.33 3.17
C LYS A 426 15.42 -19.41 4.37
N TYR A 427 14.27 -18.74 4.38
CA TYR A 427 13.83 -17.85 5.45
C TYR A 427 12.50 -18.35 6.01
N PRO A 428 12.49 -19.49 6.72
CA PRO A 428 11.26 -20.09 7.21
C PRO A 428 10.59 -19.14 8.20
N VAL A 429 9.25 -19.08 8.13
CA VAL A 429 8.43 -18.28 9.06
C VAL A 429 8.85 -18.61 10.48
N SER A 430 9.36 -17.60 11.21
CA SER A 430 9.74 -17.79 12.60
C SER A 430 8.46 -17.83 13.42
N SER A 431 7.91 -19.02 13.59
CA SER A 431 6.94 -19.24 14.64
C SER A 431 7.72 -19.28 15.96
N LYS A 432 7.92 -18.13 16.60
CA LYS A 432 8.18 -18.12 18.04
C LYS A 432 6.90 -18.58 18.75
N ILE A 433 6.57 -19.86 18.60
CA ILE A 433 5.71 -20.54 19.55
C ILE A 433 6.65 -20.68 20.75
N LEU A 434 6.62 -19.68 21.64
CA LEU A 434 7.11 -19.89 23.00
C LEU A 434 6.50 -21.21 23.52
N PRO A 435 7.09 -21.88 24.52
CA PRO A 435 6.46 -23.01 25.22
C PRO A 435 5.24 -22.51 26.05
N LEU A 436 4.35 -21.81 25.37
CA LEU A 436 3.21 -21.06 25.84
C LEU A 436 2.19 -21.99 26.45
N GLU A 437 2.22 -23.31 26.21
CA GLU A 437 1.23 -24.20 26.81
C GLU A 437 1.24 -24.15 28.34
N SER A 438 2.39 -24.08 29.01
CA SER A 438 2.40 -24.01 30.48
C SER A 438 1.92 -22.65 30.98
N TYR A 439 2.41 -21.55 30.41
CA TYR A 439 1.99 -20.19 30.77
C TYR A 439 0.50 -19.92 30.45
N PHE A 440 0.04 -20.40 29.30
CA PHE A 440 -1.36 -20.42 28.86
C PHE A 440 -2.25 -21.11 29.89
N LEU A 441 -1.91 -22.36 30.21
CA LEU A 441 -2.69 -23.18 31.11
C LEU A 441 -2.69 -22.54 32.49
N GLN A 442 -1.56 -21.98 32.92
CA GLN A 442 -1.47 -21.26 34.16
C GLN A 442 -2.42 -20.04 34.18
N LEU A 443 -2.35 -19.15 33.20
CA LEU A 443 -3.25 -17.99 33.13
C LEU A 443 -4.71 -18.41 33.08
N LEU A 444 -5.08 -19.34 32.18
CA LEU A 444 -6.45 -19.79 32.03
C LEU A 444 -6.97 -20.51 33.27
N THR A 445 -6.13 -21.20 34.05
CA THR A 445 -6.57 -21.88 35.29
C THR A 445 -6.62 -20.93 36.49
N GLN A 446 -5.73 -19.94 36.55
CA GLN A 446 -5.64 -18.96 37.65
C GLN A 446 -6.58 -17.76 37.47
N SER A 447 -7.10 -17.52 36.26
CA SER A 447 -7.99 -16.39 36.01
C SER A 447 -9.33 -16.54 36.75
N HIS A 448 -9.66 -15.59 37.62
CA HIS A 448 -10.96 -15.52 38.29
C HIS A 448 -12.06 -14.96 37.39
N HIS A 449 -11.70 -14.11 36.42
CA HIS A 449 -12.62 -13.56 35.44
C HIS A 449 -12.10 -13.81 34.03
N ILE A 450 -13.01 -13.96 33.07
CA ILE A 450 -12.68 -14.06 31.66
C ILE A 450 -13.68 -13.27 30.83
N ASP A 451 -13.18 -12.48 29.88
CA ASP A 451 -14.03 -11.73 28.98
C ASP A 451 -14.36 -12.59 27.75
N LEU A 452 -15.63 -12.70 27.36
CA LEU A 452 -16.02 -13.27 26.07
C LEU A 452 -16.26 -12.14 25.06
N ARG A 453 -15.48 -12.12 23.99
CA ARG A 453 -15.51 -11.09 22.94
C ARG A 453 -16.28 -11.60 21.71
N LEU A 454 -17.28 -10.81 21.28
CA LEU A 454 -18.16 -11.10 20.15
C LEU A 454 -17.78 -10.26 18.92
N HIS A 455 -17.17 -10.84 17.90
CA HIS A 455 -16.79 -10.10 16.68
C HIS A 455 -17.95 -9.96 15.70
N GLY A 456 -18.76 -8.91 15.89
CA GLY A 456 -19.85 -8.56 14.97
C GLY A 456 -20.99 -9.58 14.90
N ARG A 457 -21.00 -10.57 15.79
CA ARG A 457 -22.14 -11.46 16.02
C ARG A 457 -23.01 -10.84 17.11
N GLU A 458 -24.22 -10.47 16.74
CA GLU A 458 -25.23 -10.11 17.74
C GLU A 458 -25.70 -11.40 18.41
N LEU A 459 -25.26 -11.64 19.65
CA LEU A 459 -25.97 -12.57 20.53
C LEU A 459 -27.26 -11.88 20.95
N ALA A 460 -28.40 -12.55 20.79
CA ALA A 460 -29.72 -12.02 21.10
C ALA A 460 -29.85 -11.75 22.62
N THR A 461 -29.41 -10.58 23.09
CA THR A 461 -29.53 -10.18 24.49
C THR A 461 -29.64 -8.66 24.65
N THR A 462 -30.16 -8.25 25.80
CA THR A 462 -30.60 -6.90 26.17
C THR A 462 -29.59 -6.09 26.99
N GLN A 463 -28.34 -6.57 27.16
CA GLN A 463 -27.37 -5.91 28.02
C GLN A 463 -26.70 -4.68 27.39
N TYR A 464 -26.30 -3.73 28.25
CA TYR A 464 -25.66 -2.45 27.94
C TYR A 464 -24.35 -2.54 27.14
N ASN A 465 -23.76 -3.74 27.01
CA ASN A 465 -22.59 -3.98 26.15
C ASN A 465 -22.87 -5.11 25.14
N ARG A 466 -23.05 -4.74 23.86
CA ARG A 466 -23.31 -5.70 22.78
C ARG A 466 -22.14 -6.62 22.43
N ASN A 467 -20.94 -6.33 22.94
CA ASN A 467 -19.71 -6.83 22.34
C ASN A 467 -18.82 -7.63 23.27
N THR A 468 -18.86 -7.41 24.58
CA THR A 468 -18.03 -8.13 25.58
C THR A 468 -18.86 -8.51 26.79
N TRP A 469 -18.77 -9.77 27.20
CA TRP A 469 -19.37 -10.28 28.43
C TRP A 469 -18.27 -10.68 29.40
N THR A 470 -18.41 -10.39 30.68
CA THR A 470 -17.44 -10.82 31.70
C THR A 470 -18.04 -11.98 32.46
N PHE A 471 -17.29 -13.07 32.61
CA PHE A 471 -17.71 -14.22 33.39
C PHE A 471 -16.79 -14.41 34.58
N ALA A 472 -17.36 -14.71 35.74
CA ALA A 472 -16.65 -15.07 36.95
C ALA A 472 -16.49 -16.60 37.05
N ARG A 473 -15.36 -17.09 37.54
CA ARG A 473 -15.10 -18.52 37.70
C ARG A 473 -16.04 -19.11 38.75
N HIS A 474 -16.65 -20.25 38.42
CA HIS A 474 -17.50 -21.00 39.33
C HIS A 474 -16.71 -21.44 40.57
N GLY A 475 -17.25 -21.18 41.77
CA GLY A 475 -16.62 -21.50 43.05
C GLY A 475 -15.67 -20.43 43.61
N SER A 476 -15.41 -19.33 42.88
CA SER A 476 -14.65 -18.19 43.39
C SER A 476 -15.47 -17.46 44.46
N ARG A 477 -14.99 -17.43 45.71
CA ARG A 477 -15.67 -16.74 46.84
C ARG A 477 -15.48 -15.22 46.83
N ASP A 478 -14.47 -14.71 46.12
CA ASP A 478 -14.25 -13.28 45.92
C ASP A 478 -15.19 -12.75 44.84
N MET A 479 -16.44 -12.48 45.21
CA MET A 479 -17.44 -11.83 44.36
C MET A 479 -17.63 -10.34 44.70
N THR A 480 -16.69 -9.71 45.40
CA THR A 480 -16.76 -8.25 45.58
C THR A 480 -16.52 -7.57 44.24
N ALA A 481 -17.61 -7.14 43.59
CA ALA A 481 -17.71 -6.60 42.23
C ALA A 481 -16.76 -5.43 41.87
N ASN A 482 -15.97 -4.92 42.83
CA ASN A 482 -15.04 -3.82 42.63
C ASN A 482 -13.56 -4.25 42.57
N SER A 483 -13.23 -5.50 42.88
CA SER A 483 -11.87 -6.02 42.78
C SER A 483 -11.70 -6.80 41.49
N SER A 484 -11.76 -6.12 40.34
CA SER A 484 -11.14 -6.60 39.10
C SER A 484 -9.62 -6.55 39.25
N ALA A 485 -9.08 -7.23 40.27
CA ALA A 485 -7.67 -7.37 40.52
C ALA A 485 -7.11 -8.32 39.47
N HIS A 486 -6.82 -7.74 38.31
CA HIS A 486 -6.08 -8.36 37.23
C HIS A 486 -4.79 -8.96 37.79
N THR A 487 -4.56 -10.24 37.56
CA THR A 487 -3.25 -10.85 37.78
C THR A 487 -2.25 -10.07 36.95
N ASN A 488 -1.43 -9.23 37.60
CA ASN A 488 -0.41 -8.38 36.98
C ASN A 488 -0.88 -7.39 35.90
N GLY A 489 -2.16 -7.01 35.89
CA GLY A 489 -2.68 -6.06 34.88
C GLY A 489 -2.97 -6.68 33.51
N ASP A 490 -2.97 -8.01 33.38
CA ASP A 490 -3.37 -8.67 32.14
C ASP A 490 -4.90 -8.82 32.04
N ILE A 491 -5.46 -8.60 30.84
CA ILE A 491 -6.86 -8.87 30.51
C ILE A 491 -6.91 -10.20 29.76
N VAL A 492 -7.58 -11.18 30.37
CA VAL A 492 -7.75 -12.51 29.82
C VAL A 492 -9.11 -12.63 29.15
N PHE A 493 -9.16 -13.17 27.93
CA PHE A 493 -10.39 -13.25 27.17
C PHE A 493 -10.50 -14.49 26.28
N LEU A 494 -11.74 -14.86 25.98
CA LEU A 494 -12.15 -15.79 24.95
C LEU A 494 -12.72 -15.04 23.77
N ASP A 495 -12.36 -15.48 22.59
CA ASP A 495 -12.66 -14.80 21.36
C ASP A 495 -13.46 -15.73 20.45
N ILE A 496 -14.72 -15.39 20.19
CA ILE A 496 -15.62 -16.27 19.44
C ILE A 496 -15.29 -16.25 17.94
N ASP A 497 -14.97 -17.42 17.39
CA ASP A 497 -14.75 -17.64 15.96
C ASP A 497 -16.04 -18.12 15.28
N ARG A 498 -16.42 -19.38 15.55
CA ARG A 498 -17.57 -20.00 14.86
C ARG A 498 -18.28 -21.07 15.68
N LEU A 499 -19.55 -21.25 15.39
CA LEU A 499 -20.39 -22.31 15.94
C LEU A 499 -20.00 -23.66 15.32
N PHE A 500 -19.95 -24.72 16.12
CA PHE A 500 -19.78 -26.08 15.61
C PHE A 500 -21.03 -26.52 14.84
N LYS A 501 -20.84 -27.23 13.73
CA LYS A 501 -21.94 -27.75 12.89
C LYS A 501 -22.91 -28.57 13.74
N ASN A 502 -24.21 -28.39 13.51
CA ASN A 502 -25.30 -29.09 14.20
C ASN A 502 -25.36 -28.84 15.72
N THR A 503 -24.73 -27.78 16.20
CA THR A 503 -24.87 -27.32 17.58
C THR A 503 -25.44 -25.90 17.58
N SER A 504 -26.14 -25.50 18.63
CA SER A 504 -26.62 -24.12 18.83
C SER A 504 -25.77 -23.35 19.85
N ARG A 505 -24.85 -24.03 20.53
CA ARG A 505 -24.21 -23.57 21.77
C ARG A 505 -22.75 -23.93 21.94
N VAL A 506 -22.21 -24.75 21.05
CA VAL A 506 -20.83 -25.20 21.13
C VAL A 506 -20.05 -24.36 20.14
N TRP A 507 -19.14 -23.56 20.66
CA TRP A 507 -18.38 -22.58 19.91
C TRP A 507 -16.92 -22.98 19.86
N LYS A 508 -16.30 -22.78 18.70
CA LYS A 508 -14.86 -22.69 18.58
C LYS A 508 -14.46 -21.29 19.02
N VAL A 509 -13.60 -21.20 20.02
CA VAL A 509 -13.10 -19.94 20.56
C VAL A 509 -11.58 -19.94 20.62
N TYR A 510 -10.98 -18.77 20.75
CA TYR A 510 -9.55 -18.63 20.98
C TYR A 510 -9.32 -17.84 22.23
N PHE A 511 -8.39 -18.34 23.03
CA PHE A 511 -7.95 -17.63 24.20
C PHE A 511 -6.93 -16.57 23.79
N GLY A 512 -7.05 -15.39 24.38
CA GLY A 512 -6.11 -14.31 24.20
C GLY A 512 -5.86 -13.58 25.51
N VAL A 513 -4.71 -12.93 25.58
CA VAL A 513 -4.28 -12.12 26.72
C VAL A 513 -3.86 -10.76 26.17
N THR A 514 -4.42 -9.69 26.73
CA THR A 514 -4.00 -8.32 26.46
C THR A 514 -3.23 -7.81 27.66
N THR A 515 -1.94 -7.53 27.48
CA THR A 515 -1.11 -6.94 28.54
C THR A 515 -1.33 -5.43 28.54
N VAL A 516 -1.80 -4.87 29.66
CA VAL A 516 -2.18 -3.45 29.73
C VAL A 516 -0.98 -2.52 29.61
N ALA A 517 0.21 -2.97 30.04
CA ALA A 517 1.43 -2.15 30.02
C ALA A 517 1.87 -1.75 28.60
N ASP A 518 1.73 -2.63 27.62
CA ASP A 518 2.14 -2.41 26.22
C ASP A 518 0.98 -2.43 25.23
N ASN A 519 -0.25 -2.66 25.71
CA ASN A 519 -1.46 -2.84 24.90
C ASN A 519 -1.28 -3.92 23.82
N ARG A 520 -0.42 -4.90 24.07
CA ARG A 520 -0.16 -6.00 23.15
C ARG A 520 -1.13 -7.13 23.45
N THR A 521 -1.75 -7.64 22.39
CA THR A 521 -2.64 -8.80 22.47
C THR A 521 -1.94 -10.01 21.91
N GLU A 522 -1.84 -11.07 22.71
CA GLU A 522 -1.31 -12.36 22.31
C GLU A 522 -2.43 -13.38 22.24
N TYR A 523 -2.47 -14.12 21.13
CA TYR A 523 -3.41 -15.22 20.91
C TYR A 523 -2.71 -16.56 21.03
N PHE A 524 -3.41 -17.50 21.62
CA PHE A 524 -2.88 -18.85 21.79
C PHE A 524 -3.20 -19.68 20.55
N PRO A 525 -2.23 -20.48 20.07
CA PRO A 525 -2.31 -21.10 18.74
C PRO A 525 -3.36 -22.21 18.66
N LYS A 526 -3.75 -22.80 19.79
CA LYS A 526 -4.73 -23.89 19.85
C LYS A 526 -6.12 -23.33 20.15
N PRO A 527 -7.14 -23.64 19.33
CA PRO A 527 -8.50 -23.27 19.63
C PRO A 527 -9.04 -24.05 20.84
N LEU A 528 -9.99 -23.45 21.54
CA LEU A 528 -10.76 -24.06 22.60
C LEU A 528 -12.20 -24.33 22.14
N VAL A 529 -12.88 -25.18 22.91
CA VAL A 529 -14.32 -25.42 22.78
C VAL A 529 -15.01 -24.74 23.95
N LEU A 530 -15.95 -23.86 23.65
CA LEU A 530 -16.81 -23.19 24.63
C LEU A 530 -18.22 -23.74 24.50
N LYS A 531 -18.80 -24.21 25.61
CA LYS A 531 -20.23 -24.54 25.72
C LYS A 531 -20.93 -23.42 26.47
N LEU A 532 -22.03 -22.91 25.91
CA LEU A 532 -22.85 -21.88 26.53
C LEU A 532 -24.24 -22.42 26.88
N ALA A 533 -24.72 -22.16 28.10
CA ALA A 533 -26.11 -22.42 28.48
C ALA A 533 -27.00 -21.21 28.12
N ARG A 534 -28.27 -21.46 27.79
CA ARG A 534 -29.27 -20.40 27.52
C ARG A 534 -30.23 -20.17 28.68
N ASP A 535 -30.44 -21.18 29.50
CA ASP A 535 -31.44 -21.21 30.56
C ASP A 535 -30.89 -21.95 31.80
N ALA A 536 -31.67 -21.93 32.88
CA ALA A 536 -31.26 -22.46 34.17
C ALA A 536 -31.05 -23.99 34.15
N ASP A 537 -31.87 -24.71 33.38
CA ASP A 537 -31.79 -26.17 33.26
C ASP A 537 -30.45 -26.57 32.62
N GLU A 538 -30.07 -25.89 31.55
CA GLU A 538 -28.78 -26.14 30.91
C GLU A 538 -27.58 -25.68 31.73
N VAL A 539 -27.75 -24.64 32.56
CA VAL A 539 -26.72 -24.28 33.54
C VAL A 539 -26.53 -25.43 34.52
N ALA A 540 -27.59 -26.09 34.98
CA ALA A 540 -27.50 -27.26 35.86
C ALA A 540 -26.81 -28.44 35.16
N ASP A 541 -27.16 -28.70 33.89
CA ASP A 541 -26.53 -29.75 33.08
C ASP A 541 -25.02 -29.48 32.89
N LEU A 542 -24.62 -28.25 32.55
CA LEU A 542 -23.20 -27.90 32.40
C LEU A 542 -22.44 -27.96 33.73
N LYS A 543 -23.07 -27.65 34.87
CA LYS A 543 -22.47 -27.83 36.20
C LYS A 543 -22.21 -29.31 36.48
N ALA A 544 -23.20 -30.16 36.25
CA ALA A 544 -23.04 -31.60 36.40
C ALA A 544 -21.94 -32.13 35.48
N GLU A 545 -21.92 -31.72 34.20
CA GLU A 545 -20.87 -32.10 33.25
C GLU A 545 -19.47 -31.66 33.74
N TYR A 546 -19.33 -30.43 34.24
CA TYR A 546 -18.09 -29.91 34.80
C TYR A 546 -17.60 -30.73 36.01
N GLU A 547 -18.48 -31.07 36.94
CA GLU A 547 -18.16 -31.93 38.09
C GLU A 547 -17.71 -33.32 37.65
N TRP A 548 -18.34 -33.90 36.63
CA TRP A 548 -17.94 -35.20 36.08
C TRP A 548 -16.55 -35.17 35.47
N TYR A 549 -16.17 -34.13 34.72
CA TYR A 549 -14.79 -33.99 34.24
C TYR A 549 -13.79 -33.90 35.39
N GLY A 550 -14.11 -33.19 36.47
CA GLY A 550 -13.28 -33.14 37.68
C GLY A 550 -13.05 -34.53 38.26
N ARG A 551 -14.13 -35.27 38.53
CA ARG A 551 -14.05 -36.64 39.08
C ARG A 551 -13.27 -37.59 38.19
N LEU A 552 -13.48 -37.53 36.87
CA LEU A 552 -12.76 -38.38 35.91
C LEU A 552 -11.27 -38.03 35.86
N ASN A 553 -10.93 -36.75 35.93
CA ASN A 553 -9.54 -36.30 35.99
C ASN A 553 -8.86 -36.75 37.30
N ASP A 554 -9.53 -36.64 38.44
CA ASP A 554 -9.03 -37.10 39.74
C ASP A 554 -8.85 -38.62 39.80
N ALA A 555 -9.68 -39.35 39.06
CA ALA A 555 -9.55 -40.80 38.86
C ALA A 555 -8.42 -41.18 37.87
N GLY A 556 -7.67 -40.22 37.32
CA GLY A 556 -6.55 -40.47 36.42
C GLY A 556 -6.95 -40.86 35.00
N ALA A 557 -8.18 -40.55 34.56
CA ALA A 557 -8.61 -40.86 33.19
C ALA A 557 -7.83 -40.03 32.16
N THR A 558 -7.14 -40.68 31.22
CA THR A 558 -6.27 -40.03 30.23
C THR A 558 -6.94 -39.76 28.88
N SER A 559 -8.09 -40.39 28.61
CA SER A 559 -8.80 -40.34 27.31
C SER A 559 -10.08 -39.50 27.37
N ILE A 560 -10.08 -38.44 28.20
CA ILE A 560 -11.19 -37.50 28.34
C ILE A 560 -10.80 -36.13 27.82
N SER A 561 -11.80 -35.32 27.45
CA SER A 561 -11.55 -33.91 27.14
C SER A 561 -11.09 -33.16 28.38
N LYS A 562 -10.03 -32.37 28.28
CA LYS A 562 -9.55 -31.52 29.38
C LYS A 562 -10.49 -30.33 29.56
N CYS A 563 -11.11 -30.22 30.73
CA CYS A 563 -11.91 -29.06 31.09
C CYS A 563 -11.04 -28.01 31.80
N TYR A 564 -11.00 -26.78 31.27
CA TYR A 564 -10.15 -25.70 31.80
C TYR A 564 -10.82 -24.83 32.85
N GLY A 565 -12.13 -24.91 32.98
CA GLY A 565 -12.90 -24.15 33.95
C GLY A 565 -14.36 -24.01 33.55
N MET A 566 -15.17 -23.63 34.54
CA MET A 566 -16.55 -23.21 34.37
C MET A 566 -16.66 -21.76 34.83
N PHE A 567 -17.35 -20.94 34.05
CA PHE A 567 -17.55 -19.53 34.36
C PHE A 567 -19.03 -19.18 34.24
N LEU A 568 -19.50 -18.28 35.10
CA LEU A 568 -20.88 -17.82 35.20
C LEU A 568 -20.92 -16.33 34.87
N VAL A 569 -21.99 -15.90 34.20
CA VAL A 569 -22.26 -14.47 34.00
C VAL A 569 -22.58 -13.87 35.37
N GLU A 570 -21.97 -12.72 35.67
CA GLU A 570 -22.29 -11.92 36.86
C GLU A 570 -23.68 -11.30 36.80
#